data_AF-A0A4Q3WGY0-F1
#
_entry.id   AF-A0A4Q3WGY0-F1
#
_cell.length_a   1.000
_cell.length_b   1.000
_cell.length_c   1.000
_cell.angle_alpha   90.00
_cell.angle_beta   90.00
_cell.angle_gamma   90.00
#
_symmetry.space_group_name_H-M   'P 1'
#
loop_
_entity.id
_entity.type
_entity.pdbx_description
1 polymer ?
#
loop_
_entity_poly.entity_id
_entity_poly.type
_entity_poly.pdbx_seq_one_letter_code
_entity_poly.pdbx_strand_id
1 'polypeptide(L)'
;MDIDFNHMLTLAYCAMGFVALAGYGPQMYAFWTKPEVCMATPLLTWSLWSCQTVVFFLYAVIANGDPMFMFNSGMFMCATIGCLSLIVRGRRIVNEKPALPTNVVQLHAA
;
A
#
# COMPACT_ATOMS: atom_id res chain seq x y z
N MET A 1 -5.75 -28.39 26.42
CA MET A 1 -6.15 -28.19 25.02
C MET A 1 -4.91 -27.70 24.33
N ASP A 2 -4.10 -28.64 23.83
CA ASP A 2 -2.83 -28.32 23.19
C ASP A 2 -3.14 -27.64 21.86
N ILE A 3 -2.79 -26.36 21.75
CA ILE A 3 -2.92 -25.64 20.49
C ILE A 3 -1.83 -26.20 19.57
N ASP A 4 -2.24 -26.97 18.58
CA ASP A 4 -1.35 -27.51 17.55
C ASP A 4 -0.63 -26.35 16.84
N PHE A 5 0.65 -26.51 16.52
CA PHE A 5 1.50 -25.48 15.90
C PHE A 5 0.85 -24.89 14.63
N ASN A 6 0.15 -25.72 13.86
CA ASN A 6 -0.60 -25.29 12.67
C ASN A 6 -1.76 -24.33 12.98
N HIS A 7 -2.44 -24.53 14.12
CA HIS A 7 -3.50 -23.63 14.58
C HIS A 7 -2.92 -22.30 15.07
N MET A 8 -1.74 -22.31 15.72
CA MET A 8 -1.05 -21.08 16.10
C MET A 8 -0.65 -20.26 14.88
N LEU A 9 -0.13 -20.91 13.82
CA LEU A 9 0.21 -20.25 12.56
C LEU A 9 -1.01 -19.63 11.89
N THR A 10 -2.13 -20.35 11.84
CA THR A 10 -3.36 -19.84 11.24
C THR A 10 -3.87 -18.60 11.98
N LEU A 11 -3.88 -18.63 13.31
CA LEU A 11 -4.26 -17.47 14.13
C LEU A 11 -3.31 -16.28 13.90
N ALA A 12 -2.00 -16.53 13.81
CA ALA A 12 -1.02 -15.50 13.53
C ALA A 12 -1.25 -14.87 12.15
N TYR A 13 -1.54 -15.66 11.11
CA TYR A 13 -1.85 -15.15 9.78
C TYR A 13 -3.14 -14.32 9.74
N CYS A 14 -4.19 -14.76 10.44
CA CYS A 14 -5.42 -13.98 10.56
C CYS A 14 -5.16 -12.62 11.24
N ALA A 15 -4.39 -12.60 12.34
CA ALA A 15 -4.03 -11.37 13.03
C ALA A 15 -3.23 -10.42 12.12
N MET A 16 -2.28 -10.96 11.35
CA MET A 16 -1.50 -10.19 10.37
C MET A 16 -2.40 -9.55 9.29
N GLY A 17 -3.42 -10.27 8.83
CA GLY A 17 -4.42 -9.73 7.89
C GLY A 17 -5.17 -8.52 8.44
N PHE A 18 -5.58 -8.56 9.72
CA PHE A 18 -6.24 -7.43 10.38
C PHE A 18 -5.29 -6.23 10.57
N VAL A 19 -4.04 -6.49 10.98
CA VAL A 19 -3.02 -5.43 11.11
C VAL A 19 -2.75 -4.77 9.77
N ALA A 20 -2.64 -5.57 8.70
CA ALA A 20 -2.46 -5.05 7.35
C ALA A 20 -3.67 -4.22 6.89
N LEU A 21 -4.90 -4.68 7.14
CA LEU A 21 -6.11 -3.92 6.80
C LEU A 21 -6.20 -2.59 7.56
N ALA A 22 -5.92 -2.60 8.86
CA ALA A 22 -5.91 -1.42 9.70
C ALA A 22 -4.79 -0.43 9.32
N GLY A 23 -3.64 -0.94 8.84
CA GLY A 23 -2.53 -0.13 8.38
C GLY A 23 -2.75 0.47 6.98
N TYR A 24 -3.05 -0.38 6.00
CA TYR A 24 -3.14 0.02 4.59
C TYR A 24 -4.48 0.64 4.22
N GLY A 25 -5.59 0.25 4.86
CA GLY A 25 -6.92 0.79 4.56
C GLY A 25 -7.00 2.32 4.66
N PRO A 26 -6.67 2.91 5.82
CA PRO A 26 -6.65 4.37 5.99
C PRO A 26 -5.65 5.06 5.06
N GLN A 27 -4.50 4.42 4.79
CA GLN A 27 -3.46 4.97 3.95
C GLN A 27 -3.89 5.01 2.46
N MET A 28 -4.51 3.95 1.96
CA MET A 28 -5.09 3.91 0.62
C MET A 28 -6.22 4.94 0.48
N TYR A 29 -7.06 5.09 1.50
CA TYR A 29 -8.10 6.11 1.52
C TYR A 29 -7.53 7.53 1.47
N ALA A 30 -6.46 7.80 2.22
CA ALA A 30 -5.78 9.10 2.20
C ALA A 30 -5.19 9.41 0.81
N PHE A 31 -4.53 8.45 0.17
CA PHE A 31 -3.99 8.63 -1.19
C PHE A 31 -5.10 8.82 -2.24
N TRP A 32 -6.25 8.18 -2.05
CA TRP A 32 -7.39 8.33 -2.95
C TRP A 32 -8.02 9.72 -2.86
N THR A 33 -8.21 10.21 -1.64
CA THR A 33 -8.96 11.46 -1.36
C THR A 33 -8.10 12.71 -1.40
N LYS A 34 -6.81 12.61 -1.04
CA LYS A 34 -5.89 13.75 -0.95
C LYS A 34 -4.62 13.49 -1.80
N PRO A 35 -4.67 13.75 -3.12
CA PRO A 35 -3.54 13.53 -4.03
C PRO A 35 -2.23 14.22 -3.62
N GLU A 36 -2.32 15.33 -2.88
CA GLU A 36 -1.17 16.11 -2.40
C GLU A 36 -0.31 15.32 -1.41
N VAL A 37 -0.92 14.42 -0.63
CA VAL A 37 -0.21 13.51 0.30
C VAL A 37 0.72 12.56 -0.47
N CYS A 38 0.38 12.23 -1.72
CA CYS A 38 1.21 11.37 -2.57
C CYS A 38 2.54 12.04 -2.97
N MET A 39 2.64 13.38 -2.94
CA MET A 39 3.87 14.11 -3.25
C MET A 39 4.91 13.96 -2.12
N ALA A 40 4.46 14.00 -0.86
CA ALA A 40 5.31 13.77 0.31
C ALA A 40 5.71 12.30 0.49
N THR A 41 5.02 11.38 -0.18
CA THR A 41 5.24 9.94 -0.03
C THR A 41 6.33 9.44 -0.98
N PRO A 42 7.44 8.86 -0.51
CA PRO A 42 8.60 8.52 -1.35
C PRO A 42 8.33 7.35 -2.30
N LEU A 43 8.39 7.60 -3.62
CA LEU A 43 8.16 6.55 -4.64
C LEU A 43 9.16 5.41 -4.55
N LEU A 44 10.45 5.70 -4.34
CA LEU A 44 11.49 4.67 -4.30
C LEU A 44 11.21 3.62 -3.22
N THR A 45 10.87 4.08 -2.02
CA THR A 45 10.54 3.21 -0.89
C THR A 45 9.36 2.31 -1.22
N TRP A 46 8.28 2.87 -1.77
CA TRP A 46 7.10 2.08 -2.13
C TRP A 46 7.34 1.13 -3.30
N SER A 47 8.17 1.51 -4.27
CA SER A 47 8.58 0.61 -5.36
C SER A 47 9.39 -0.58 -4.86
N LEU A 48 10.37 -0.35 -3.99
CA LEU A 48 11.17 -1.41 -3.38
C LEU A 48 10.31 -2.31 -2.50
N TRP A 49 9.41 -1.72 -1.71
CA TRP A 49 8.50 -2.46 -0.85
C TRP A 49 7.55 -3.36 -1.65
N SER A 50 6.94 -2.83 -2.72
CA SER A 50 6.09 -3.62 -3.62
C SER A 50 6.88 -4.76 -4.28
N CYS A 51 8.10 -4.50 -4.74
CA CYS A 51 8.98 -5.53 -5.31
C CYS A 51 9.26 -6.66 -4.29
N GLN A 52 9.61 -6.29 -3.06
CA GLN A 52 9.82 -7.25 -1.98
C GLN A 52 8.57 -8.11 -1.74
N THR A 53 7.37 -7.52 -1.72
CA THR A 53 6.14 -8.30 -1.52
C THR A 53 5.83 -9.25 -2.66
N VAL A 54 6.19 -8.91 -3.90
CA VAL A 54 6.09 -9.82 -5.05
C VAL A 54 7.01 -11.02 -4.86
N VAL A 55 8.28 -10.79 -4.51
CA VAL A 55 9.24 -11.88 -4.23
C VAL A 55 8.74 -12.77 -3.09
N PHE A 56 8.17 -12.18 -2.05
CA PHE A 56 7.64 -12.92 -0.91
C PHE A 56 6.43 -13.80 -1.28
N PHE A 57 5.53 -13.27 -2.11
CA PHE A 57 4.41 -14.04 -2.66
C PHE A 57 4.90 -15.18 -3.57
N LEU A 58 5.88 -14.93 -4.44
CA LEU A 58 6.49 -15.97 -5.28
C LEU A 58 7.10 -17.09 -4.44
N TYR A 59 7.79 -16.75 -3.35
CA TYR A 59 8.29 -17.74 -2.40
C TYR A 59 7.15 -18.55 -1.77
N ALA A 60 6.08 -17.89 -1.33
CA ALA A 60 4.92 -18.56 -0.75
C ALA A 60 4.29 -19.59 -1.73
N VAL A 61 4.19 -19.23 -3.01
CA VAL A 61 3.59 -20.06 -4.06
C VAL A 61 4.51 -21.20 -4.50
N ILE A 62 5.79 -20.91 -4.75
CA ILE A 62 6.70 -21.84 -5.43
C ILE A 62 7.39 -22.77 -4.45
N ALA A 63 7.79 -22.25 -3.27
CA ALA A 63 8.64 -22.99 -2.34
C ALA A 63 7.88 -23.49 -1.11
N ASN A 64 7.02 -22.65 -0.51
CA ASN A 64 6.37 -22.99 0.76
C ASN A 64 5.12 -23.88 0.58
N GLY A 65 4.25 -23.55 -0.38
CA GLY A 65 3.07 -24.36 -0.71
C GLY A 65 1.93 -24.34 0.31
N ASP A 66 2.05 -23.61 1.44
CA ASP A 66 0.96 -23.40 2.40
C ASP A 66 -0.10 -22.43 1.83
N PRO A 67 -1.36 -22.87 1.63
CA PRO A 67 -2.43 -22.04 1.09
C PRO A 67 -2.74 -20.78 1.92
N MET A 68 -2.63 -20.85 3.25
CA MET A 68 -2.90 -19.70 4.13
C MET A 68 -1.80 -18.66 4.02
N PHE A 69 -0.56 -19.10 3.95
CA PHE A 69 0.57 -18.21 3.72
C PHE A 69 0.52 -17.58 2.32
N MET A 70 0.15 -18.35 1.29
CA MET A 70 -0.08 -17.85 -0.07
C MET A 70 -1.18 -16.79 -0.10
N PHE A 71 -2.30 -17.01 0.57
CA PHE A 71 -3.40 -16.05 0.64
C PHE A 71 -2.97 -14.76 1.35
N ASN A 72 -2.33 -14.87 2.52
CA ASN A 72 -1.88 -13.72 3.30
C ASN A 72 -0.84 -12.88 2.55
N SER A 73 0.18 -13.52 1.98
CA SER A 73 1.22 -12.85 1.19
C SER A 73 0.66 -12.24 -0.10
N GLY A 74 -0.32 -12.90 -0.74
CA GLY A 74 -1.02 -12.37 -1.92
C GLY A 74 -1.84 -11.12 -1.61
N MET A 75 -2.62 -11.12 -0.51
CA MET A 75 -3.33 -9.91 -0.07
C MET A 75 -2.36 -8.76 0.23
N PHE A 76 -1.24 -9.08 0.89
CA PHE A 76 -0.22 -8.10 1.22
C PHE A 76 0.41 -7.48 -0.04
N MET A 77 0.75 -8.30 -1.04
CA MET A 77 1.22 -7.86 -2.35
C MET A 77 0.20 -6.96 -3.06
N CYS A 78 -1.08 -7.32 -3.06
CA CYS A 78 -2.13 -6.50 -3.66
C CYS A 78 -2.26 -5.13 -2.97
N ALA A 79 -2.15 -5.08 -1.64
CA ALA A 79 -2.23 -3.83 -0.88
C ALA A 79 -1.06 -2.88 -1.21
N THR A 80 0.18 -3.38 -1.26
CA THR A 80 1.36 -2.56 -1.55
C THR A 80 1.38 -2.05 -2.99
N ILE A 81 1.02 -2.90 -3.96
CA ILE A 81 0.84 -2.51 -5.37
C ILE A 81 -0.29 -1.49 -5.51
N GLY A 82 -1.40 -1.67 -4.78
CA GLY A 82 -2.50 -0.73 -4.71
C GLY A 82 -2.04 0.65 -4.23
N CYS A 83 -1.35 0.71 -3.08
CA CYS A 83 -0.76 1.94 -2.56
C CYS A 83 0.19 2.61 -3.58
N LEU A 84 1.12 1.85 -4.17
CA LEU A 84 2.04 2.38 -5.18
C LEU A 84 1.29 2.98 -6.38
N SER A 85 0.26 2.29 -6.85
CA SER A 85 -0.57 2.75 -7.97
C SER A 85 -1.31 4.05 -7.63
N LEU A 86 -1.82 4.17 -6.40
CA LEU A 86 -2.46 5.39 -5.91
C LEU A 86 -1.47 6.54 -5.72
N ILE A 87 -0.24 6.27 -5.29
CA ILE A 87 0.81 7.29 -5.18
C ILE A 87 1.15 7.83 -6.58
N VAL A 88 1.35 6.95 -7.56
CA VAL A 88 1.63 7.35 -8.96
C VAL A 88 0.47 8.16 -9.53
N ARG A 89 -0.77 7.70 -9.33
CA ARG A 89 -1.98 8.43 -9.75
C ARG A 89 -2.07 9.81 -9.10
N GLY A 90 -1.89 9.89 -7.78
CA GLY A 90 -1.98 11.15 -7.04
C GLY A 90 -0.95 12.18 -7.51
N ARG A 91 0.29 11.73 -7.76
CA ARG A 91 1.35 12.57 -8.32
C ARG A 91 1.02 13.07 -9.73
N ARG A 92 0.45 12.23 -10.59
CA ARG A 92 -0.03 12.65 -11.92
C ARG A 92 -1.08 13.75 -11.82
N ILE A 93 -2.11 13.55 -10.98
CA ILE A 93 -3.17 14.53 -10.76
C ILE A 93 -2.60 15.88 -10.29
N VAL A 94 -1.63 15.88 -9.38
CA VAL A 94 -1.02 17.12 -8.89
C VAL A 94 -0.20 17.80 -9.98
N ASN A 95 0.61 17.04 -10.73
CA ASN A 95 1.45 17.59 -11.81
C ASN A 95 0.64 18.09 -13.02
N GLU A 96 -0.56 17.55 -13.24
CA GLU A 96 -1.46 17.95 -14.33
C GLU A 96 -2.29 19.20 -13.98
N LYS A 97 -2.35 19.63 -12.71
CA LYS A 97 -3.03 20.89 -12.35
C LYS A 97 -2.26 22.07 -12.96
N PRO A 98 -2.88 22.90 -13.82
CA PRO A 98 -2.22 24.09 -14.34
C PRO A 98 -1.85 25.01 -13.18
N ALA A 99 -0.61 25.52 -13.20
CA ALA A 99 -0.19 26.54 -12.25
C ALA A 99 -1.16 27.73 -12.34
N LEU A 100 -1.73 28.16 -11.21
CA LEU A 100 -2.53 29.37 -11.17
C LEU A 100 -1.70 30.52 -11.76
N PRO A 101 -2.24 31.30 -12.71
CA PRO A 101 -1.48 32.39 -13.28
C PRO A 101 -1.14 33.39 -12.16
N THR A 102 0.11 33.87 -12.18
CA THR A 102 0.76 34.62 -11.09
C THR A 102 -0.02 35.87 -10.66
N ASN A 103 -0.85 36.41 -11.57
CA ASN A 103 -1.73 37.54 -11.32
C ASN A 103 -2.88 37.25 -10.34
N VAL A 104 -3.36 36.01 -10.24
CA VAL A 104 -4.45 35.64 -9.30
C VAL A 104 -3.91 35.51 -7.87
N VAL A 105 -2.66 35.07 -7.71
CA VAL A 105 -2.03 34.92 -6.38
C VAL A 105 -1.79 36.27 -5.71
N GLN A 106 -1.49 37.32 -6.47
CA GLN A 106 -1.27 38.67 -5.92
C GLN A 106 -2.56 39.38 -5.50
N LEU A 107 -3.70 39.07 -6.15
CA LEU A 107 -5.01 39.68 -5.84
C LEU A 107 -5.62 39.20 -4.51
N HIS A 108 -5.17 38.06 -3.98
CA HIS A 108 -5.62 37.53 -2.69
C HIS A 108 -4.67 37.86 -1.53
N ALA A 109 -3.55 38.53 -1.82
CA ALA A 109 -2.53 38.92 -0.85
C ALA A 109 -2.52 40.44 -0.56
N ALA A 110 -3.45 41.20 -1.15
CA ALA A 110 -3.68 42.63 -0.95
C ALA A 110 -5.03 42.86 -0.30
#